data_AF-A0A4R8PTN7-F1
#
_entry.id   AF-A0A4R8PTN7-F1
#
_cell.length_a   1.000
_cell.length_b   1.000
_cell.length_c   1.000
_cell.angle_alpha   90.00
_cell.angle_beta   90.00
_cell.angle_gamma   90.00
#
_symmetry.space_group_name_H-M   'P 1'
#
loop_
_entity.id
_entity.type
_entity.pdbx_description
1 polymer ?
#
loop_
_entity_poly.entity_id
_entity_poly.type
_entity_poly.pdbx_seq_one_letter_code
_entity_poly.pdbx_strand_id
1 'polypeptide(L)'
;MLDDRTCIKPDDPLCGFLTWTNRSNLIGWNAYLAGKAGGEDVPEYAAPARAVDLGGLPSTYIDVGSLDLFCKEAVTFASRLAAADVQLELHVYPGLPHIFDLYAPDIELARRAAENRRKAAMSL
;
A
#
# COMPACT_ATOMS: atom_id res chain seq x y z
N MET A 1 2.32 2.87 -1.23
CA MET A 1 3.41 3.73 -0.72
C MET A 1 2.99 4.31 0.61
N LEU A 2 3.24 3.56 1.69
CA LEU A 2 2.99 3.97 3.08
C LEU A 2 4.30 4.10 3.86
N ASP A 3 5.31 3.31 3.48
CA ASP A 3 6.63 3.30 4.12
C ASP A 3 7.73 3.66 3.10
N ASP A 4 8.52 4.69 3.41
CA ASP A 4 9.66 5.14 2.61
C ASP A 4 10.84 4.17 2.62
N ARG A 5 10.77 3.14 3.46
CA ARG A 5 11.79 2.09 3.60
C ARG A 5 11.40 0.79 2.88
N THR A 6 10.19 0.72 2.29
CA THR A 6 9.70 -0.50 1.66
C THR A 6 10.65 -0.99 0.56
N CYS A 7 11.15 -2.21 0.74
CA CYS A 7 11.93 -2.94 -0.23
C CYS A 7 11.81 -4.45 0.02
N ILE A 8 12.05 -5.25 -1.02
CA ILE A 8 12.24 -6.69 -0.91
C ILE A 8 13.67 -7.08 -1.28
N LYS A 9 14.12 -8.26 -0.87
CA LYS A 9 15.48 -8.71 -1.21
C LYS A 9 15.60 -8.98 -2.72
N PRO A 10 16.76 -8.71 -3.34
CA PRO A 10 16.93 -8.94 -4.79
C PRO A 10 16.69 -10.39 -5.25
N ASP A 11 16.88 -11.38 -4.37
CA ASP A 11 16.67 -12.81 -4.62
C ASP A 11 15.26 -13.31 -4.27
N ASP A 12 14.38 -12.42 -3.79
CA ASP A 12 12.99 -12.76 -3.50
C ASP A 12 12.24 -13.15 -4.79
N PRO A 13 11.54 -14.30 -4.84
CA PRO A 13 10.78 -14.71 -6.02
C PRO A 13 9.75 -13.67 -6.50
N LEU A 14 9.24 -12.82 -5.60
CA LEU A 14 8.30 -11.76 -5.93
C LEU A 14 8.90 -10.75 -6.92
N CYS A 15 10.22 -10.54 -6.92
CA CYS A 15 10.91 -9.63 -7.84
C CYS A 15 10.55 -9.88 -9.32
N GLY A 16 10.29 -11.14 -9.70
CA GLY A 16 9.92 -11.51 -11.07
C GLY A 16 8.52 -11.04 -11.50
N PHE A 17 7.68 -10.61 -10.56
CA PHE A 17 6.28 -10.21 -10.81
C PHE A 17 6.02 -8.72 -10.59
N LEU A 18 6.99 -7.99 -10.04
CA LEU A 18 6.81 -6.59 -9.67
C LEU A 18 6.66 -5.68 -10.90
N THR A 19 5.50 -5.04 -11.04
CA THR A 19 5.30 -3.89 -11.94
C THR A 19 5.77 -2.58 -11.31
N TRP A 20 5.76 -2.49 -9.97
CA TRP A 20 6.42 -1.46 -9.20
C TRP A 20 7.62 -2.04 -8.43
N THR A 21 8.82 -1.65 -8.81
CA THR A 21 10.07 -2.26 -8.32
C THR A 21 10.68 -1.52 -7.14
N ASN A 22 11.64 -2.14 -6.44
CA ASN A 22 12.50 -1.45 -5.46
C ASN A 22 13.14 -0.18 -6.04
N ARG A 23 13.58 -0.22 -7.31
CA ARG A 23 14.17 0.93 -8.00
C ARG A 23 13.15 2.05 -8.19
N SER A 24 11.95 1.71 -8.65
CA SER A 24 10.84 2.67 -8.80
C SER A 24 10.49 3.31 -7.46
N ASN A 25 10.42 2.50 -6.39
CA ASN A 25 10.13 2.95 -5.04
C ASN A 25 11.18 3.94 -4.53
N LEU A 26 12.46 3.60 -4.69
CA LEU A 26 13.58 4.45 -4.28
C LEU A 26 13.58 5.79 -5.04
N ILE A 27 13.31 5.78 -6.34
CA ILE A 27 13.23 7.01 -7.15
C ILE A 27 12.06 7.87 -6.67
N GLY A 28 10.87 7.29 -6.50
CA GLY A 28 9.67 8.00 -6.09
C GLY A 28 9.84 8.67 -4.72
N TRP A 29 10.31 7.92 -3.72
CA TRP A 29 10.53 8.46 -2.38
C TRP A 29 11.63 9.52 -2.33
N ASN A 30 12.74 9.34 -3.05
CA ASN A 30 13.80 10.36 -3.07
C ASN A 30 13.39 11.62 -3.84
N ALA A 31 12.56 11.50 -4.87
CA ALA A 31 11.99 12.67 -5.55
C ALA A 31 11.07 13.45 -4.61
N TYR A 32 10.22 12.76 -3.83
CA TYR A 32 9.30 13.39 -2.89
C TYR A 32 10.00 14.00 -1.67
N LEU A 33 10.97 13.28 -1.10
CA LEU A 33 11.65 13.65 0.15
C LEU A 33 12.99 14.37 -0.07
N ALA A 34 13.25 14.87 -1.28
CA ALA A 34 14.49 15.56 -1.64
C ALA A 34 15.76 14.76 -1.25
N GLY A 35 15.78 13.46 -1.56
CA GLY A 35 16.91 12.57 -1.30
C GLY A 35 17.01 12.01 0.13
N LYS A 36 16.02 12.27 0.99
CA LYS A 36 16.05 11.89 2.41
C LYS A 36 15.25 10.62 2.75
N ALA A 37 14.86 9.85 1.74
CA ALA A 37 14.13 8.59 1.97
C ALA A 37 14.95 7.63 2.84
N GLY A 38 14.30 6.98 3.80
CA GLY A 38 14.92 6.11 4.80
C GLY A 38 15.53 6.84 6.00
N GLY A 39 15.62 8.17 5.99
CA GLY A 39 16.17 8.96 7.08
C GLY A 39 15.35 8.88 8.38
N GLU A 40 15.95 9.27 9.50
CA GLU A 40 15.27 9.29 10.81
C GLU A 40 14.18 10.38 10.85
N ASP A 41 14.46 11.54 10.23
CA ASP A 41 13.59 12.73 10.26
C ASP A 41 12.46 12.73 9.21
N VAL A 42 12.14 11.59 8.59
CA VAL A 42 11.03 11.53 7.62
C VAL A 42 9.70 11.70 8.36
N PRO A 43 8.91 12.75 8.05
CA PRO A 43 7.66 13.01 8.77
C PRO A 43 6.62 11.91 8.56
N GLU A 44 5.84 11.59 9.60
CA GLU A 44 4.73 10.63 9.52
C GLU A 44 3.65 11.05 8.51
N TYR A 45 3.43 12.35 8.32
CA TYR A 45 2.52 12.86 7.29
C TYR A 45 3.03 12.62 5.86
N ALA A 46 4.33 12.38 5.68
CA ALA A 46 4.93 12.02 4.41
C ALA A 46 4.96 10.49 4.22
N ALA A 47 5.28 9.74 5.28
CA ALA A 47 5.29 8.27 5.31
C ALA A 47 4.43 7.76 6.49
N PRO A 48 3.13 7.49 6.28
CA PRO A 48 2.19 7.11 7.35
C PRO A 48 2.59 5.89 8.17
N ALA A 49 3.39 4.98 7.60
CA ALA A 49 3.92 3.84 8.34
C ALA A 49 4.83 4.25 9.51
N ARG A 50 5.30 5.50 9.56
CA ARG A 50 6.11 6.04 10.66
C ARG A 50 5.31 6.62 11.82
N ALA A 51 4.02 6.85 11.64
CA ALA A 51 3.18 7.37 12.71
C ALA A 51 3.32 6.49 13.96
N VAL A 52 3.42 7.08 15.16
CA VAL A 52 3.54 6.28 16.40
C VAL A 52 2.18 5.85 16.94
N ASP A 53 1.15 6.62 16.62
CA ASP A 53 -0.25 6.38 16.99
C ASP A 53 -1.13 6.55 15.75
N LEU A 54 -2.09 5.65 15.57
CA LEU A 54 -3.07 5.68 14.49
C LEU A 54 -4.50 5.91 15.03
N GLY A 55 -4.65 6.11 16.34
CA GLY A 55 -5.93 6.36 16.99
C GLY A 55 -6.62 7.61 16.46
N GLY A 56 -7.95 7.58 16.41
CA GLY A 56 -8.77 8.70 15.96
C GLY A 56 -8.76 8.94 14.45
N LEU A 57 -8.08 8.11 13.66
CA LEU A 57 -8.21 8.13 12.21
C LEU A 57 -9.63 7.73 11.78
N PRO A 58 -10.10 8.26 10.63
CA PRO A 58 -11.39 7.87 10.07
C PRO A 58 -11.40 6.39 9.66
N SER A 59 -12.61 5.86 9.43
CA SER A 59 -12.77 4.53 8.83
C SER A 59 -11.92 4.43 7.55
N THR A 60 -11.09 3.40 7.45
CA THR A 60 -10.06 3.29 6.42
C THR A 60 -10.27 2.07 5.54
N TYR A 61 -10.43 2.30 4.23
CA TYR A 61 -10.44 1.24 3.22
C TYR A 61 -9.05 1.09 2.59
N ILE A 62 -8.57 -0.15 2.47
CA ILE A 62 -7.29 -0.50 1.84
C ILE A 62 -7.52 -1.66 0.87
N ASP A 63 -7.03 -1.55 -0.35
CA ASP A 63 -6.88 -2.69 -1.25
C ASP A 63 -5.49 -2.77 -1.88
N VAL A 64 -5.04 -4.00 -2.16
CA VAL A 64 -3.72 -4.26 -2.73
C VAL A 64 -3.69 -5.61 -3.46
N GLY A 65 -2.85 -5.72 -4.49
CA GLY A 65 -2.55 -6.99 -5.13
C GLY A 65 -1.49 -7.78 -4.36
N SER A 66 -1.62 -9.11 -4.28
CA SER A 66 -0.64 -9.97 -3.58
C SER A 66 0.74 -10.05 -4.26
N LEU A 67 0.83 -9.68 -5.55
CA LEU A 67 2.10 -9.57 -6.28
C LEU A 67 2.60 -8.12 -6.36
N ASP A 68 2.11 -7.25 -5.47
CA ASP A 68 2.55 -5.87 -5.33
C ASP A 68 3.66 -5.76 -4.27
N LEU A 69 4.67 -4.93 -4.54
CA LEU A 69 5.71 -4.55 -3.58
C LEU A 69 5.09 -4.05 -2.26
N PHE A 70 3.95 -3.38 -2.36
CA PHE A 70 3.28 -2.76 -1.22
C PHE A 70 2.36 -3.69 -0.42
N CYS A 71 2.17 -4.95 -0.84
CA CYS A 71 1.26 -5.87 -0.17
C CYS A 71 1.59 -6.03 1.32
N LYS A 72 2.88 -6.20 1.65
CA LYS A 72 3.31 -6.36 3.04
C LYS A 72 3.08 -5.09 3.86
N GLU A 73 3.43 -3.90 3.35
CA GLU A 73 3.21 -2.66 4.09
C GLU A 73 1.72 -2.36 4.29
N ALA A 74 0.86 -2.67 3.31
CA ALA A 74 -0.59 -2.49 3.42
C ALA A 74 -1.19 -3.38 4.52
N VAL A 75 -0.82 -4.67 4.56
CA VAL A 75 -1.25 -5.60 5.61
C VAL A 75 -0.74 -5.17 6.98
N THR A 76 0.52 -4.75 7.08
CA THR A 76 1.09 -4.24 8.34
C THR A 76 0.36 -2.99 8.81
N PHE A 77 0.09 -2.04 7.93
CA PHE A 77 -0.62 -0.80 8.28
C PHE A 77 -2.07 -1.09 8.73
N ALA A 78 -2.78 -1.97 8.02
CA ALA A 78 -4.11 -2.44 8.41
C ALA A 78 -4.12 -3.10 9.80
N SER A 79 -3.13 -3.95 10.10
CA SER A 79 -2.99 -4.56 11.43
C SER A 79 -2.79 -3.52 12.54
N ARG A 80 -2.10 -2.41 12.23
CA ARG A 80 -1.87 -1.33 13.20
C ARG A 80 -3.10 -0.46 13.41
N LEU A 81 -3.87 -0.20 12.34
CA LEU A 81 -5.18 0.45 12.44
C LEU A 81 -6.13 -0.37 13.32
N ALA A 82 -6.18 -1.69 13.14
CA ALA A 82 -6.96 -2.58 13.99
C ALA A 82 -6.54 -2.50 15.46
N ALA A 83 -5.23 -2.49 15.73
CA ALA A 83 -4.69 -2.38 17.09
C ALA A 83 -4.96 -1.02 17.75
N ALA A 84 -5.30 0.00 16.96
CA ALA A 84 -5.68 1.34 17.42
C ALA A 84 -7.20 1.56 17.43
N ASP A 85 -8.00 0.48 17.36
CA ASP A 85 -9.46 0.50 17.33
C ASP A 85 -10.07 1.34 16.19
N VAL A 86 -9.34 1.49 15.07
CA VAL A 86 -9.85 2.16 13.86
C VAL A 86 -10.65 1.18 13.01
N GLN A 87 -11.87 1.59 12.60
CA GLN A 87 -12.67 0.82 11.66
C GLN A 87 -11.94 0.69 10.32
N LEU A 88 -11.84 -0.52 9.78
CA LEU A 88 -11.12 -0.75 8.54
C LEU A 88 -11.69 -1.88 7.70
N GLU A 89 -11.42 -1.80 6.41
CA GLU A 89 -11.65 -2.86 5.44
C GLU A 89 -10.36 -3.07 4.64
N LEU A 90 -9.89 -4.32 4.57
CA LEU A 90 -8.70 -4.70 3.82
C LEU A 90 -9.04 -5.78 2.79
N HIS A 91 -8.70 -5.53 1.52
CA HIS A 91 -8.75 -6.53 0.45
C HIS A 91 -7.36 -6.83 -0.09
N VAL A 92 -6.97 -8.11 -0.08
CA VAL A 92 -5.76 -8.58 -0.75
C VAL A 92 -6.17 -9.44 -1.94
N TYR A 93 -5.91 -8.96 -3.15
CA TYR A 93 -6.31 -9.64 -4.38
C TYR A 93 -5.22 -10.61 -4.86
N PRO A 94 -5.52 -11.93 -4.97
CA PRO A 94 -4.52 -12.93 -5.30
C PRO A 94 -4.03 -12.79 -6.75
N GLY A 95 -2.72 -12.93 -6.96
CA GLY A 95 -2.08 -12.93 -8.28
C GLY A 95 -2.02 -11.58 -9.00
N LEU A 96 -2.45 -10.48 -8.37
CA LEU A 96 -2.47 -9.16 -9.01
C LEU A 96 -1.25 -8.31 -8.63
N PRO A 97 -0.62 -7.62 -9.59
CA PRO A 97 0.52 -6.73 -9.34
C PRO A 97 0.07 -5.30 -8.99
N HIS A 98 1.02 -4.39 -8.85
CA HIS A 98 0.73 -2.96 -8.63
C HIS A 98 -0.13 -2.39 -9.77
N ILE A 99 -1.18 -1.65 -9.42
CA ILE A 99 -2.12 -0.96 -10.33
C ILE A 99 -2.82 -1.91 -11.33
N PHE A 100 -3.11 -3.14 -10.91
CA PHE A 100 -3.68 -4.19 -11.77
C PHE A 100 -4.94 -3.78 -12.54
N ASP A 101 -5.76 -2.91 -11.96
CA ASP A 101 -7.03 -2.42 -12.48
C ASP A 101 -6.86 -1.44 -13.64
N LEU A 102 -5.71 -0.76 -13.72
CA LEU A 102 -5.36 0.06 -14.89
C LEU A 102 -4.93 -0.82 -16.08
N TYR A 103 -4.20 -1.91 -15.81
CA TYR A 103 -3.68 -2.80 -16.87
C TYR A 103 -4.73 -3.79 -17.39
N ALA A 104 -5.63 -4.25 -16.52
CA ALA A 104 -6.60 -5.29 -16.83
C ALA A 104 -7.98 -4.97 -16.23
N PRO A 105 -8.62 -3.85 -16.62
CA PRO A 105 -9.87 -3.37 -16.01
C PRO A 105 -11.05 -4.37 -16.15
N ASP A 106 -10.99 -5.24 -17.16
CA ASP A 106 -12.09 -6.15 -17.50
C ASP A 106 -12.05 -7.51 -16.80
N ILE A 107 -10.98 -7.83 -16.06
CA ILE A 107 -10.94 -9.09 -15.30
C ILE A 107 -11.87 -8.99 -14.10
N GLU A 108 -12.41 -10.15 -13.69
CA GLU A 108 -13.32 -10.27 -12.56
C GLU A 108 -12.79 -9.60 -11.28
N LEU A 109 -11.50 -9.80 -10.97
CA LEU A 109 -10.90 -9.22 -9.77
C LEU A 109 -10.77 -7.68 -9.83
N ALA A 110 -10.52 -7.10 -11.01
CA ALA A 110 -10.45 -5.65 -11.19
C ALA A 110 -11.83 -5.00 -11.01
N ARG A 111 -12.87 -5.61 -11.61
CA ARG A 111 -14.25 -5.17 -11.42
C ARG A 111 -14.69 -5.27 -9.96
N ARG A 112 -14.30 -6.33 -9.26
CA ARG A 112 -14.56 -6.50 -7.83
C ARG A 112 -13.87 -5.43 -6.98
N ALA A 113 -12.60 -5.12 -7.27
CA ALA A 113 -11.87 -4.05 -6.57
C ALA A 113 -12.52 -2.69 -6.78
N ALA A 114 -12.90 -2.37 -8.01
CA ALA A 114 -13.62 -1.13 -8.32
C ALA A 114 -14.96 -1.03 -7.57
N GLU A 115 -15.73 -2.12 -7.51
CA GLU A 115 -17.01 -2.14 -6.80
C GLU A 115 -16.84 -2.01 -5.28
N ASN A 116 -15.85 -2.68 -4.68
CA ASN A 116 -15.55 -2.56 -3.25
C ASN A 116 -15.16 -1.13 -2.89
N ARG A 117 -14.26 -0.50 -3.67
CA ARG A 117 -13.89 0.92 -3.50
C ARG A 117 -15.11 1.83 -3.58
N ARG A 118 -15.99 1.61 -4.57
CA ARG A 118 -17.21 2.39 -4.73
C ARG A 118 -18.13 2.25 -3.52
N LYS A 119 -18.31 1.04 -2.98
CA LYS A 119 -19.11 0.81 -1.77
C LYS A 119 -18.53 1.53 -0.56
N ALA A 120 -17.22 1.40 -0.34
CA ALA A 120 -16.53 2.06 0.77
C ALA A 120 -16.61 3.59 0.68
N ALA A 121 -16.50 4.17 -0.52
CA ALA A 121 -16.65 5.60 -0.72
C ALA A 121 -18.08 6.11 -0.46
N MET A 122 -19.08 5.25 -0.64
CA MET A 122 -20.50 5.57 -0.49
C MET A 122 -21.07 5.16 0.88
N SER A 123 -20.27 4.54 1.76
CA SER A 123 -20.70 4.12 3.10
C SER A 123 -20.51 5.20 4.18
N LEU A 124 -20.21 6.44 3.77
CA LEU A 124 -20.23 7.64 4.62
C LEU A 124 -21.66 8.18 4.75
#